data_AF-A0A8J4TVY6-F1
#
_entry.id   AF-A0A8J4TVY6-F1
#
_cell.length_a   1.000
_cell.length_b   1.000
_cell.length_c   1.000
_cell.angle_alpha   90.00
_cell.angle_beta   90.00
_cell.angle_gamma   90.00
#
_symmetry.space_group_name_H-M   'P 1'
#
loop_
_entity.id
_entity.type
_entity.pdbx_description
1 polymer ?
#
loop_
_entity_poly.entity_id
_entity_poly.type
_entity_poly.pdbx_seq_one_letter_code
_entity_poly.pdbx_strand_id
1 'polypeptide(L)'
;KELLNVQRQWQEKIQEREKELQKLTQAVESYKQSAQTAVQENERIFTELIEFIKTRRSEVTQLIRAQEKDAVTQAEEVIMKLEQELAVLRVKNTELDELSRREDTIHYLQSFQSLVTPPEYSQLPTIMTGSFYPFKDVVSLLQGQFEKILSDVTTVLILPPQSKKECLQ
;
A
#
# COMPACT_ATOMS: atom_id res chain seq x y z
N LYS A 1 -59.50 -42.73 44.07
CA LYS A 1 -58.32 -43.31 43.39
C LYS A 1 -57.97 -42.57 42.09
N GLU A 2 -58.94 -42.21 41.25
CA GLU A 2 -58.66 -41.53 39.96
C GLU A 2 -58.06 -40.12 40.10
N LEU A 3 -58.56 -39.30 41.03
CA LEU A 3 -58.03 -37.95 41.28
C LEU A 3 -56.51 -37.94 41.55
N LEU A 4 -56.02 -38.91 42.34
CA LEU A 4 -54.60 -39.03 42.68
C LEU A 4 -53.75 -39.43 41.47
N ASN A 5 -54.29 -40.24 40.55
CA ASN A 5 -53.59 -40.57 39.31
C ASN A 5 -53.49 -39.36 38.39
N VAL A 6 -54.57 -38.59 38.25
CA VAL A 6 -54.57 -37.35 37.45
C VAL A 6 -53.58 -36.35 38.07
N GLN A 7 -53.59 -36.17 39.40
CA GLN A 7 -52.64 -35.29 40.08
C GLN A 7 -51.17 -35.69 39.81
N ARG A 8 -50.84 -36.98 39.85
CA ARG A 8 -49.49 -37.47 39.53
C ARG A 8 -49.10 -37.15 38.08
N GLN A 9 -50.00 -37.40 37.12
CA GLN A 9 -49.74 -37.09 35.70
C GLN A 9 -49.48 -35.59 35.48
N TRP A 10 -50.20 -34.71 36.18
CA TRP A 10 -49.94 -33.27 36.11
C TRP A 10 -48.59 -32.90 36.72
N GLN A 11 -48.20 -33.51 37.84
CA GLN A 11 -46.89 -33.29 38.45
C GLN A 11 -45.74 -33.73 37.54
N GLU A 12 -45.86 -34.89 36.87
CA GLU A 12 -44.88 -35.36 35.89
C GLU A 12 -44.75 -34.39 34.71
N LYS A 13 -45.88 -33.91 34.17
CA LYS A 13 -45.90 -32.90 33.11
C LYS A 13 -45.27 -31.58 33.54
N ILE A 14 -45.52 -31.13 34.77
CA ILE A 14 -44.91 -29.91 35.29
C ILE A 14 -43.39 -30.07 35.33
N GLN A 15 -42.88 -31.18 35.87
CA GLN A 15 -41.44 -31.44 35.94
C GLN A 15 -40.79 -31.53 34.56
N GLU A 16 -41.47 -32.16 33.59
CA GLU A 16 -41.00 -32.21 32.20
C GLU A 16 -40.87 -30.80 31.62
N ARG A 17 -41.90 -29.96 31.78
CA ARG A 17 -41.90 -28.58 31.27
C ARG A 17 -40.90 -27.67 31.99
N GLU A 18 -40.68 -27.85 33.28
CA GLU A 18 -39.61 -27.15 34.02
C GLU A 18 -38.23 -27.51 33.48
N LYS A 19 -38.00 -28.79 33.16
CA LYS A 19 -36.74 -29.26 32.57
C LYS A 19 -36.54 -28.74 31.14
N GLU A 20 -37.60 -28.72 30.33
CA GLU A 20 -37.57 -28.12 28.99
C GLU A 20 -37.27 -26.62 29.06
N LEU A 21 -37.93 -25.90 29.97
CA LEU A 21 -37.70 -24.48 30.18
C LEU A 21 -36.24 -24.21 30.57
N GLN A 22 -35.69 -24.95 31.53
CA GLN A 22 -34.30 -24.80 31.95
C GLN A 22 -33.32 -25.02 30.79
N LYS A 23 -33.53 -26.08 29.99
CA LYS A 23 -32.69 -26.36 28.81
C LYS A 23 -32.78 -25.24 27.76
N LEU A 24 -33.98 -24.71 27.53
CA LEU A 24 -34.18 -23.62 26.57
C LEU A 24 -33.51 -22.33 27.05
N THR A 25 -33.64 -21.99 28.34
CA THR A 25 -32.97 -20.83 28.94
C THR A 25 -31.45 -20.93 28.78
N GLN A 26 -30.85 -22.09 29.06
CA GLN A 26 -29.41 -22.31 28.86
C GLN A 26 -28.99 -22.19 27.39
N ALA A 27 -29.78 -22.76 26.47
CA ALA A 27 -29.50 -22.67 25.05
C ALA A 27 -29.56 -21.22 24.52
N VAL A 28 -30.54 -20.43 24.97
CA VAL A 28 -30.65 -19.01 24.62
C VAL A 28 -29.45 -18.23 25.13
N GLU A 29 -29.01 -18.47 26.37
CA GLU A 29 -27.85 -17.78 26.94
C GLU A 29 -26.55 -18.14 26.21
N SER A 30 -26.34 -19.43 25.92
CA SER A 30 -25.20 -19.88 25.12
C SER A 30 -25.19 -19.27 23.72
N TYR A 31 -26.35 -19.17 23.06
CA TYR A 31 -26.46 -18.51 21.75
C TYR A 31 -26.09 -17.02 21.82
N LYS A 32 -26.57 -16.30 22.83
CA LYS A 32 -26.20 -14.89 23.04
C LYS A 32 -24.70 -14.71 23.24
N GLN A 33 -24.08 -15.56 24.07
CA GLN A 33 -22.64 -15.53 24.32
C GLN A 33 -21.83 -15.85 23.05
N SER A 34 -22.28 -16.84 22.26
CA SER A 34 -21.65 -17.17 20.98
C SER A 34 -21.74 -16.02 20.00
N ALA A 35 -22.90 -15.36 19.87
CA ALA A 35 -23.08 -14.21 19.00
C ALA A 35 -22.20 -13.04 19.44
N GLN A 36 -22.13 -12.76 20.74
CA GLN A 36 -21.28 -11.70 21.29
C GLN A 36 -19.79 -11.96 21.03
N THR A 37 -19.36 -13.20 21.20
CA THR A 37 -17.97 -13.62 20.91
C THR A 37 -17.65 -13.44 19.43
N ALA A 38 -18.56 -13.85 18.54
CA ALA A 38 -18.39 -13.68 17.10
C ALA A 38 -18.28 -12.19 16.70
N VAL A 39 -19.09 -11.31 17.31
CA VAL A 39 -18.99 -9.87 17.08
C VAL A 39 -17.65 -9.31 17.56
N GLN A 40 -17.20 -9.68 18.77
CA GLN A 40 -15.92 -9.22 19.30
C GLN A 40 -14.74 -9.65 18.43
N GLU A 41 -14.75 -10.90 17.97
CA GLU A 41 -13.70 -11.42 17.11
C GLU A 41 -13.72 -10.76 15.73
N ASN A 42 -14.92 -10.50 15.18
CA ASN A 42 -15.08 -9.73 13.96
C ASN A 42 -14.46 -8.32 14.10
N GLU A 43 -14.81 -7.58 15.16
CA GLU A 43 -14.24 -6.26 15.43
C GLU A 43 -12.72 -6.30 15.58
N ARG A 44 -12.19 -7.32 16.25
CA ARG A 44 -10.73 -7.53 16.41
C ARG A 44 -10.05 -7.71 15.05
N ILE A 45 -10.57 -8.61 14.22
CA ILE A 45 -10.04 -8.90 12.88
C ILE A 45 -10.04 -7.64 12.01
N PHE A 46 -11.16 -6.91 11.96
CA PHE A 46 -11.24 -5.68 11.16
C PHE A 46 -10.31 -4.58 11.68
N THR A 47 -10.14 -4.46 12.99
CA THR A 47 -9.19 -3.51 13.59
C THR A 47 -7.75 -3.83 13.16
N GLU A 48 -7.33 -5.09 13.24
CA GLU A 48 -6.00 -5.53 12.80
C GLU A 48 -5.78 -5.28 11.30
N LEU A 49 -6.80 -5.54 10.49
CA LEU A 49 -6.74 -5.32 9.05
C LEU A 49 -6.61 -3.84 8.69
N ILE A 50 -7.34 -2.96 9.39
CA ILE A 50 -7.25 -1.51 9.22
C ILE A 50 -5.84 -1.01 9.58
N GLU A 51 -5.26 -1.46 10.70
CA GLU A 51 -3.90 -1.07 11.10
C GLU A 51 -2.84 -1.58 10.12
N PHE A 52 -3.00 -2.81 9.61
CA PHE A 52 -2.16 -3.34 8.56
C PHE A 52 -2.21 -2.46 7.29
N ILE A 53 -3.41 -2.10 6.82
CA ILE A 53 -3.59 -1.24 5.64
C ILE A 53 -2.96 0.14 5.85
N LYS A 54 -3.15 0.75 7.03
CA LYS A 54 -2.52 2.03 7.37
C LYS A 54 -0.98 1.95 7.31
N THR A 55 -0.42 0.87 7.83
CA THR A 55 1.02 0.61 7.83
C THR A 55 1.55 0.45 6.40
N ARG A 56 0.94 -0.43 5.60
CA ARG A 56 1.31 -0.64 4.19
C ARG A 56 1.21 0.63 3.36
N ARG A 57 0.18 1.45 3.59
CA ARG A 57 0.04 2.77 2.95
C ARG A 57 1.24 3.67 3.27
N SER A 58 1.64 3.73 4.55
CA SER A 58 2.79 4.54 4.98
C SER A 58 4.07 4.08 4.30
N GLU A 59 4.35 2.76 4.33
CA GLU A 59 5.55 2.16 3.71
C GLU A 59 5.63 2.46 2.20
N VAL A 60 4.55 2.22 1.46
CA VAL A 60 4.49 2.52 0.02
C VAL A 60 4.73 4.00 -0.25
N THR A 61 4.12 4.88 0.55
CA THR A 61 4.31 6.33 0.41
C THR A 61 5.77 6.70 0.63
N GLN A 62 6.41 6.14 1.66
CA GLN A 62 7.83 6.39 1.94
C GLN A 62 8.75 5.88 0.82
N LEU A 63 8.48 4.71 0.25
CA LEU A 63 9.25 4.17 -0.88
C LEU A 63 9.16 5.08 -2.11
N ILE A 64 7.95 5.57 -2.43
CA ILE A 64 7.75 6.51 -3.54
C ILE A 64 8.57 7.79 -3.31
N ARG A 65 8.51 8.36 -2.09
CA ARG A 65 9.26 9.59 -1.75
C ARG A 65 10.77 9.39 -1.74
N ALA A 66 11.26 8.22 -1.31
CA ALA A 66 12.67 7.89 -1.34
C ALA A 66 13.16 7.81 -2.80
N GLN A 67 12.44 7.09 -3.65
CA GLN A 67 12.78 6.96 -5.07
C GLN A 67 12.69 8.30 -5.82
N GLU A 68 11.67 9.12 -5.53
CA GLU A 68 11.56 10.48 -6.05
C GLU A 68 12.80 11.31 -5.66
N LYS A 69 13.16 11.31 -4.38
CA LYS A 69 14.31 12.06 -3.88
C LYS A 69 15.61 11.63 -4.54
N ASP A 70 15.86 10.32 -4.61
CA ASP A 70 17.08 9.78 -5.20
C ASP A 70 17.19 10.12 -6.69
N ALA A 71 16.07 10.03 -7.43
CA ALA A 71 16.02 10.39 -8.85
C ALA A 71 16.22 11.89 -9.07
N VAL A 72 15.60 12.74 -8.23
CA VAL A 72 15.75 14.20 -8.31
C VAL A 72 17.18 14.61 -7.98
N THR A 73 17.78 14.07 -6.91
CA THR A 73 19.18 14.39 -6.56
C THR A 73 20.14 14.02 -7.69
N GLN A 74 19.98 12.84 -8.30
CA GLN A 74 20.78 12.45 -9.47
C GLN A 74 20.58 13.40 -10.66
N ALA A 75 19.34 13.82 -10.91
CA ALA A 75 19.03 14.77 -11.97
C ALA A 75 19.66 16.14 -11.72
N GLU A 76 19.59 16.66 -10.50
CA GLU A 76 20.18 17.94 -10.09
C GLU A 76 21.71 17.93 -10.24
N GLU A 77 22.39 16.83 -9.88
CA GLU A 77 23.83 16.67 -10.10
C GLU A 77 24.20 16.73 -11.59
N VAL A 78 23.39 16.09 -12.44
CA VAL A 78 23.59 16.11 -13.90
C VAL A 78 23.34 17.51 -14.46
N ILE A 79 22.28 18.19 -14.01
CA ILE A 79 21.97 19.57 -14.41
C ILE A 79 23.12 20.50 -14.03
N MET A 80 23.62 20.43 -12.80
CA MET A 80 24.72 21.27 -12.34
C MET A 80 25.99 21.07 -13.18
N LYS A 81 26.34 19.82 -13.51
CA LYS A 81 27.49 19.52 -14.39
C LYS A 81 27.29 20.12 -15.78
N LEU A 82 26.09 19.98 -16.36
CA LEU A 82 25.75 20.57 -17.65
C LEU A 82 25.81 22.09 -17.66
N GLU A 83 25.33 22.75 -16.61
CA GLU A 83 25.41 24.20 -16.45
C GLU A 83 26.86 24.68 -16.40
N GLN A 84 27.72 23.97 -15.66
CA GLN A 84 29.15 24.26 -15.59
C GLN A 84 29.84 24.07 -16.94
N GLU A 85 29.58 22.97 -17.64
CA GLU A 85 30.12 22.70 -18.97
C GLU A 85 29.69 23.78 -19.98
N LEU A 86 28.42 24.17 -19.96
CA LEU A 86 27.91 25.25 -20.81
C LEU A 86 28.55 26.60 -20.48
N ALA A 87 28.81 26.91 -19.22
CA ALA A 87 29.49 28.14 -18.83
C ALA A 87 30.93 28.19 -19.38
N VAL A 88 31.69 27.09 -19.25
CA VAL A 88 33.04 26.98 -19.82
C VAL A 88 33.02 27.11 -21.34
N LEU A 89 32.08 26.44 -22.01
CA LEU A 89 31.91 26.51 -23.46
C LEU A 89 31.58 27.93 -23.93
N ARG A 90 30.71 28.65 -23.23
CA ARG A 90 30.37 30.04 -23.55
C ARG A 90 31.59 30.95 -23.45
N VAL A 91 32.40 30.82 -22.40
CA VAL A 91 33.63 31.60 -22.23
C VAL A 91 34.61 31.31 -23.37
N LYS A 92 34.90 30.03 -23.66
CA LYS A 92 35.78 29.65 -24.78
C LYS A 92 35.27 30.15 -26.13
N ASN A 93 33.96 30.13 -26.36
CA ASN A 93 33.37 30.66 -27.58
C ASN A 93 33.58 32.18 -27.70
N THR A 94 33.39 32.93 -26.61
CA THR A 94 33.66 34.38 -26.60
C THR A 94 35.14 34.68 -26.84
N GLU A 95 36.07 33.92 -26.23
CA GLU A 95 37.51 34.07 -26.47
C GLU A 95 37.90 33.78 -27.93
N LEU A 96 37.28 32.76 -28.55
CA LEU A 96 37.46 32.47 -29.98
C LEU A 96 36.91 33.59 -30.88
N ASP A 97 35.74 34.14 -30.56
CA ASP A 97 35.16 35.27 -31.28
C ASP A 97 36.07 36.50 -31.23
N GLU A 98 36.65 36.81 -30.05
CA GLU A 98 37.61 37.91 -29.90
C GLU A 98 38.92 37.66 -30.65
N LEU A 99 39.46 36.45 -30.58
CA LEU A 99 40.69 36.07 -31.29
C LEU A 99 40.52 36.20 -32.81
N SER A 100 39.35 35.85 -33.34
CA SER A 100 39.05 35.93 -34.77
C SER A 100 39.09 37.35 -35.34
N ARG A 101 38.87 38.36 -34.49
CA ARG A 101 38.85 39.78 -34.85
C ARG A 101 40.23 40.45 -34.74
N ARG A 102 41.23 39.78 -34.17
CA ARG A 102 42.55 40.36 -33.91
C ARG A 102 43.49 40.12 -35.11
N GLU A 103 44.15 41.17 -35.58
CA GLU A 103 45.08 41.14 -36.73
C GLU A 103 46.52 40.69 -36.38
N ASP A 104 46.86 40.54 -35.10
CA ASP A 104 48.18 40.07 -34.67
C ASP A 104 48.34 38.55 -34.83
N THR A 105 49.15 38.16 -35.82
CA THR A 105 49.33 36.77 -36.23
C THR A 105 50.11 35.92 -35.22
N ILE A 106 51.00 36.50 -34.41
CA ILE A 106 51.82 35.74 -33.44
C ILE A 106 50.99 35.41 -32.21
N HIS A 107 50.25 36.39 -31.68
CA HIS A 107 49.34 36.16 -30.56
C HIS A 107 48.16 35.25 -30.94
N TYR A 108 47.70 35.33 -32.20
CA TYR A 108 46.71 34.38 -32.73
C TYR A 108 47.18 32.93 -32.62
N LEU A 109 48.39 32.63 -33.11
CA LEU A 109 48.93 31.26 -33.12
C LEU A 109 49.11 30.67 -31.71
N GLN A 110 49.55 31.49 -30.74
CA GLN A 110 49.75 31.05 -29.35
C GLN A 110 48.41 30.77 -28.63
N SER A 111 47.44 31.69 -28.75
CA SER A 111 46.13 31.55 -28.07
C SER A 111 45.25 30.48 -28.73
N PHE A 112 45.36 30.30 -30.04
CA PHE A 112 44.61 29.27 -30.77
C PHE A 112 44.99 27.86 -30.29
N GLN A 113 46.29 27.57 -30.08
CA GLN A 113 46.74 26.28 -29.57
C GLN A 113 46.15 25.93 -28.19
N SER A 114 46.01 26.90 -27.28
CA SER A 114 45.38 26.67 -25.98
C SER A 114 43.86 26.45 -26.07
N LEU A 115 43.19 27.10 -27.02
CA LEU A 115 41.73 27.04 -27.16
C LEU A 115 41.23 25.78 -27.88
N VAL A 116 42.02 25.24 -28.81
CA VAL A 116 41.69 24.04 -29.58
C VAL A 116 41.65 22.78 -28.72
N THR A 117 42.29 22.78 -27.54
CA THR A 117 42.24 21.63 -26.63
C THR A 117 40.82 21.53 -26.03
N PRO A 118 40.04 20.49 -26.39
CA PRO A 118 38.71 20.32 -25.84
C PRO A 118 38.83 20.02 -24.34
N PRO A 119 37.94 20.55 -23.50
CA PRO A 119 37.80 20.06 -22.13
C PRO A 119 37.59 18.54 -22.13
N GLU A 120 38.15 17.83 -21.16
CA GLU A 120 37.74 16.44 -20.92
C GLU A 120 36.30 16.44 -20.43
N TYR A 121 35.38 16.00 -21.29
CA TYR A 121 33.97 15.82 -20.93
C TYR A 121 33.74 14.39 -20.48
N SER A 122 33.29 14.22 -19.23
CA SER A 122 32.76 12.95 -18.78
C SER A 122 31.44 12.64 -19.51
N GLN A 123 31.33 11.46 -20.14
CA GLN A 123 30.06 11.03 -20.74
C GLN A 123 28.94 11.08 -19.70
N LEU A 124 27.86 11.79 -20.03
CA LEU A 124 26.69 11.84 -19.17
C LEU A 124 26.10 10.44 -19.04
N PRO A 125 25.74 9.99 -17.82
CA PRO A 125 25.09 8.70 -17.67
C PRO A 125 23.81 8.68 -18.50
N THR A 126 23.72 7.72 -19.44
CA THR A 126 22.60 7.49 -20.38
C THR A 126 21.25 7.20 -19.68
N ILE A 127 21.21 7.22 -18.35
CA ILE A 127 20.18 6.63 -17.51
C ILE A 127 18.89 7.48 -17.48
N MET A 128 18.93 8.76 -17.87
CA MET A 128 17.79 9.69 -17.65
C MET A 128 16.80 9.87 -18.80
N THR A 129 16.96 9.21 -19.95
CA THR A 129 15.98 9.31 -21.06
C THR A 129 14.88 8.24 -21.00
N GLY A 130 14.96 7.29 -20.07
CA GLY A 130 13.98 6.23 -19.87
C GLY A 130 12.82 6.67 -18.97
N SER A 131 11.65 6.90 -19.58
CA SER A 131 10.31 7.03 -18.97
C SER A 131 10.23 7.67 -17.57
N PHE A 132 9.87 8.95 -17.52
CA PHE A 132 9.52 9.72 -16.32
C PHE A 132 8.28 9.19 -15.54
N TYR A 133 7.79 7.97 -15.81
CA TYR A 133 6.54 7.45 -15.27
C TYR A 133 6.64 6.09 -14.54
N PRO A 134 7.67 5.79 -13.73
CA PRO A 134 7.76 4.50 -13.02
C PRO A 134 6.65 4.32 -11.97
N PHE A 135 6.02 5.41 -11.51
CA PHE A 135 5.03 5.35 -10.43
C PHE A 135 3.63 4.92 -10.89
N LYS A 136 3.33 5.00 -12.19
CA LYS A 136 2.01 4.61 -12.72
C LYS A 136 1.77 3.10 -12.55
N ASP A 137 2.81 2.30 -12.75
CA ASP A 137 2.76 0.84 -12.62
C ASP A 137 2.66 0.40 -11.16
N VAL A 138 3.24 1.16 -10.24
CA VAL A 138 3.10 0.92 -8.79
C VAL A 138 1.65 1.12 -8.35
N VAL A 139 0.99 2.17 -8.84
CA VAL A 139 -0.41 2.46 -8.50
C VAL A 139 -1.36 1.39 -9.07
N SER A 140 -1.18 0.99 -10.33
CA SER A 140 -2.02 -0.03 -10.96
C SER A 140 -1.85 -1.41 -10.31
N LEU A 141 -0.63 -1.79 -9.93
CA LEU A 141 -0.36 -3.02 -9.20
C LEU A 141 -1.06 -3.05 -7.84
N LEU A 142 -0.95 -1.97 -7.07
CA LEU A 142 -1.60 -1.87 -5.76
C LEU A 142 -3.12 -1.92 -5.90
N GLN A 143 -3.68 -1.20 -6.87
CA GLN A 143 -5.11 -1.20 -7.14
C GLN A 143 -5.63 -2.61 -7.43
N GLY A 144 -4.96 -3.36 -8.31
CA GLY A 144 -5.35 -4.73 -8.62
C GLY A 144 -5.27 -5.69 -7.42
N GLN A 145 -4.28 -5.51 -6.53
CA GLN A 145 -4.18 -6.32 -5.32
C GLN A 145 -5.32 -6.05 -4.33
N PHE A 146 -5.70 -4.78 -4.14
CA PHE A 146 -6.81 -4.42 -3.24
C PHE A 146 -8.17 -4.90 -3.78
N GLU A 147 -8.42 -4.75 -5.08
CA GLU A 147 -9.66 -5.21 -5.71
C GLU A 147 -9.85 -6.73 -5.55
N LYS A 148 -8.77 -7.50 -5.71
CA LYS A 148 -8.79 -8.96 -5.47
C LYS A 148 -9.17 -9.30 -4.03
N ILE A 149 -8.50 -8.69 -3.05
CA ILE A 149 -8.73 -8.94 -1.63
C ILE A 149 -10.17 -8.59 -1.23
N LEU A 150 -10.71 -7.48 -1.74
CA LEU A 150 -12.08 -7.05 -1.44
C LEU A 150 -13.15 -7.99 -1.99
N SER A 151 -12.90 -8.62 -3.15
CA SER A 151 -13.85 -9.55 -3.76
C SER A 151 -14.05 -10.86 -2.96
N ASP A 152 -13.01 -11.33 -2.26
CA ASP A 152 -13.05 -12.59 -1.50
C ASP A 152 -13.81 -12.45 -0.16
N VAL A 153 -13.96 -11.23 0.36
CA VAL A 153 -14.55 -10.97 1.69
C VAL A 153 -16.08 -10.86 1.67
N THR A 154 -16.71 -10.72 0.49
CA THR A 154 -18.12 -10.28 0.39
C THR A 154 -19.17 -11.36 0.71
N THR A 155 -18.79 -12.62 0.90
CA THR A 155 -19.74 -13.73 1.16
C THR A 155 -19.69 -14.21 2.60
N VAL A 156 -20.45 -13.55 3.49
CA VAL A 156 -20.72 -14.08 4.83
C VAL A 156 -22.22 -14.28 4.99
N LEU A 157 -22.65 -15.55 5.03
CA LEU A 157 -24.03 -15.93 5.34
C LEU A 157 -24.13 -16.26 6.83
N ILE A 158 -24.88 -15.46 7.58
CA ILE A 158 -25.31 -15.82 8.94
C ILE A 158 -26.46 -16.81 8.79
N LEU A 159 -26.21 -18.08 9.10
CA LEU A 159 -27.24 -19.11 9.07
C LEU A 159 -28.26 -18.87 10.21
N PRO A 160 -29.57 -19.04 9.94
CA PRO A 160 -30.57 -18.93 10.99
C PRO A 160 -30.41 -20.04 12.04
N PRO A 161 -30.81 -19.80 13.30
CA PRO A 161 -30.76 -20.82 14.35
C PRO A 161 -31.59 -22.04 13.94
N GLN A 162 -30.93 -23.19 13.82
CA GLN A 162 -31.53 -24.48 13.49
C GLN A 162 -32.46 -24.92 14.63
N SER A 163 -33.74 -25.19 14.33
CA SER A 163 -34.64 -25.82 15.31
C SER A 163 -34.16 -27.25 15.55
N LYS A 164 -33.99 -27.67 16.82
CA LYS A 164 -33.65 -29.05 17.18
C LYS A 164 -34.68 -30.05 16.61
N LYS A 165 -34.41 -30.58 15.42
CA LYS A 165 -34.94 -31.88 14.99
C LYS A 165 -33.84 -32.91 14.69
N GLU A 166 -32.56 -32.54 14.75
CA GLU A 166 -31.48 -33.41 14.25
C GLU A 166 -30.30 -33.67 15.21
N CYS A 167 -30.37 -33.28 16.49
CA CYS A 167 -29.25 -33.51 17.44
C CYS A 167 -29.55 -34.60 18.48
N LEU A 168 -30.15 -35.70 18.03
CA LEU A 168 -30.24 -36.98 18.76
C LEU A 168 -30.10 -38.13 17.74
N GLN A 169 -28.86 -38.42 17.36
CA GLN A 169 -28.42 -39.74 16.93
C GLN A 169 -27.37 -40.22 17.93
#